data_AF-T1PQV6-F1
#
_entry.id   AF-T1PQV6-F1
#
_cell.length_a   1.000
_cell.length_b   1.000
_cell.length_c   1.000
_cell.angle_alpha   90.00
_cell.angle_beta   90.00
_cell.angle_gamma   90.00
#
_symmetry.space_group_name_H-M   'P 1'
#
loop_
_entity.id
_entity.type
_entity.pdbx_description
1 polymer ?
#
loop_
_entity_poly.entity_id
_entity_poly.type
_entity_poly.pdbx_seq_one_letter_code
_entity_poly.pdbx_strand_id
1 'polypeptide(L)'
;MDPRISSRLRALALLVFVISITDGIPNRAKRSSSEINAEIDGLIQQLTTVDADTKGIQETLTELKTTVSANPSRISQVSAVVKSVGSSLAKFKTGDPYNIVSGCLDILSSIATTYNGPYGVGLGAVASLLSSVIGLFAQDGFKNSLKSIVDEAFKRYRDEELQGQLKGASRTFNDVIGTLKNLTDKDTAVTDLEFSLATSSVSVSQFSNMLGIIESRINTGSTTTDLAEAKRTVDFIFLYLELAVMRETLLTQLILFTKKLGKFENYANGISASIDANKQAVHDTILFLHQMEPKNAVCGAYYYPVHHSDVSEGIFTFTRYFGLPDPPRNTFQGVYRVENRYWPAWHICKESYMGNHMFRGCSYIKSAGVHISALDNGYLKLNLKGKNMYITKHAQGWAWGTADNDPGEQGYFIFVPLKSGYYMISTKKWPNYFVYMESSASGYIRSWHNNPGLQGHWKLT
;
A
#
# COMPACT_ATOMS: atom_id res chain seq x y z
N MET A 1 -27.56 27.98 14.66
CA MET A 1 -26.25 27.31 14.83
C MET A 1 -26.06 27.03 16.30
N ASP A 2 -26.06 25.76 16.71
CA ASP A 2 -26.02 25.37 18.13
C ASP A 2 -24.59 25.53 18.70
N PRO A 3 -24.39 26.32 19.78
CA PRO A 3 -23.09 26.51 20.43
C PRO A 3 -22.44 25.22 20.95
N ARG A 4 -23.17 24.09 21.03
CA ARG A 4 -22.60 22.77 21.40
C ARG A 4 -21.68 22.16 20.34
N ILE A 5 -21.74 22.60 19.08
CA ILE A 5 -20.86 22.09 18.01
C ILE A 5 -19.46 22.74 18.08
N SER A 6 -19.38 23.98 18.57
CA SER A 6 -18.11 24.72 18.73
C SER A 6 -17.20 24.12 19.81
N SER A 7 -17.77 23.61 20.91
CA SER A 7 -16.96 23.02 21.99
C SER A 7 -16.37 21.65 21.62
N ARG A 8 -17.07 20.85 20.81
CA ARG A 8 -16.56 19.55 20.33
C ARG A 8 -15.46 19.69 19.29
N LEU A 9 -15.51 20.72 18.45
CA LEU A 9 -14.43 21.03 17.50
C LEU A 9 -13.18 21.58 18.19
N ARG A 10 -13.33 22.35 19.28
CA ARG A 10 -12.19 22.76 20.11
C ARG A 10 -11.60 21.62 20.94
N ALA A 11 -12.42 20.65 21.35
CA ALA A 11 -11.94 19.46 22.04
C ALA A 11 -11.16 18.50 21.11
N LEU A 12 -11.51 18.42 19.81
CA LEU A 12 -10.72 17.66 18.84
C LEU A 12 -9.43 18.38 18.42
N ALA A 13 -9.43 19.71 18.34
CA ALA A 13 -8.22 20.48 18.05
C ALA A 13 -7.20 20.46 19.20
N LEU A 14 -7.65 20.26 20.45
CA LEU A 14 -6.75 20.08 21.60
C LEU A 14 -6.16 18.66 21.71
N LEU A 15 -6.74 17.67 21.02
CA LEU A 15 -6.22 16.30 21.01
C LEU A 15 -5.03 16.11 20.07
N VAL A 16 -4.68 17.15 19.29
CA VAL A 16 -3.53 17.14 18.36
C VAL A 16 -2.33 17.93 18.90
N PHE A 17 -2.40 18.57 20.08
CA PHE A 17 -1.31 19.45 20.54
C PHE A 17 -0.68 19.16 21.91
N VAL A 18 -1.00 18.05 22.59
CA VAL A 18 -0.30 17.68 23.84
C VAL A 18 -0.08 16.17 23.94
N ILE A 19 0.81 15.64 23.09
CA ILE A 19 1.78 14.61 23.52
C ILE A 19 3.17 15.25 23.45
N SER A 20 3.25 16.41 24.09
CA SER A 20 4.48 17.05 24.56
C SER A 20 4.38 17.13 26.07
N ILE A 21 4.26 15.97 26.72
CA ILE A 21 4.54 15.81 28.14
C ILE A 21 5.56 14.68 28.23
N THR A 22 6.81 15.10 28.35
CA THR A 22 7.81 14.44 29.17
C THR A 22 7.16 13.96 30.47
N ASP A 23 7.01 12.65 30.61
CA ASP A 23 7.15 11.87 31.85
C ASP A 23 6.29 10.59 31.77
N GLY A 24 6.95 9.43 31.67
CA GLY A 24 6.30 8.15 32.01
C GLY A 24 6.43 6.97 31.04
N ILE A 25 7.21 7.05 29.95
CA ILE A 25 7.60 5.82 29.22
C ILE A 25 8.89 5.29 29.89
N PRO A 26 8.91 4.04 30.37
CA PRO A 26 9.98 3.53 31.24
C PRO A 26 11.34 3.72 30.58
N ASN A 27 12.31 4.20 31.35
CA ASN A 27 13.72 4.40 31.02
C ASN A 27 14.26 3.29 30.10
N ARG A 28 14.05 3.42 28.80
CA ARG A 28 14.82 2.68 27.80
C ARG A 28 16.19 3.33 27.88
N ALA A 29 17.17 2.60 28.42
CA ALA A 29 18.55 3.08 28.53
C ALA A 29 18.91 3.88 27.27
N LYS A 30 19.32 5.15 27.44
CA LYS A 30 19.76 5.97 26.32
C LYS A 30 20.87 5.20 25.63
N ARG A 31 20.61 4.77 24.39
CA ARG A 31 21.61 4.05 23.59
C ARG A 31 22.90 4.86 23.53
N SER A 32 24.03 4.18 23.67
CA SER A 32 25.33 4.83 23.51
C SER A 32 25.71 4.95 22.03
N SER A 33 26.58 5.90 21.68
CA SER A 33 27.15 5.98 20.33
C SER A 33 27.85 4.68 19.93
N SER A 34 28.50 3.99 20.88
CA SER A 34 29.15 2.70 20.65
C SER A 34 28.19 1.57 20.28
N GLU A 35 27.00 1.53 20.89
CA GLU A 35 25.98 0.53 20.53
C GLU A 35 25.45 0.76 19.12
N ILE A 36 25.17 2.02 18.75
CA ILE A 36 24.72 2.35 17.39
C ILE A 36 25.82 2.04 16.37
N ASN A 37 27.07 2.37 16.68
CA ASN A 37 28.19 2.08 15.81
C ASN A 37 28.36 0.57 15.57
N ALA A 38 28.17 -0.26 16.60
CA ALA A 38 28.19 -1.71 16.46
C ALA A 38 27.03 -2.24 15.60
N GLU A 39 25.83 -1.66 15.72
CA GLU A 39 24.71 -2.00 14.83
C GLU A 39 25.00 -1.63 13.37
N ILE A 40 25.55 -0.43 13.14
CA ILE A 40 25.96 0.03 11.81
C ILE A 40 26.98 -0.94 11.21
N ASP A 41 28.00 -1.34 11.96
CA ASP A 41 29.01 -2.29 11.51
C ASP A 41 28.37 -3.65 11.14
N GLY A 42 27.43 -4.13 11.95
CA GLY A 42 26.66 -5.34 11.66
C GLY A 42 25.81 -5.23 10.39
N LEU A 43 25.19 -4.07 10.13
CA LEU A 43 24.44 -3.82 8.90
C LEU A 43 25.34 -3.78 7.68
N ILE A 44 26.49 -3.10 7.75
CA ILE A 44 27.46 -3.05 6.67
C ILE A 44 27.92 -4.47 6.31
N GLN A 45 28.24 -5.30 7.30
CA GLN A 45 28.61 -6.71 7.08
C GLN A 45 27.47 -7.54 6.45
N GLN A 46 26.21 -7.24 6.76
CA GLN A 46 25.07 -7.92 6.14
C GLN A 46 24.79 -7.42 4.72
N LEU A 47 25.11 -6.17 4.41
CA LEU A 47 24.95 -5.56 3.09
C LEU A 47 25.99 -6.07 2.08
N THR A 48 27.20 -6.42 2.52
CA THR A 48 28.21 -7.02 1.63
C THR A 48 27.79 -8.40 1.10
N THR A 49 26.79 -9.04 1.71
CA THR A 49 26.22 -10.32 1.25
C THR A 49 24.95 -10.14 0.41
N VAL A 50 24.59 -8.92 0.00
CA VAL A 50 23.39 -8.64 -0.81
C VAL A 50 23.83 -8.44 -2.25
N ASP A 51 23.26 -9.19 -3.20
CA ASP A 51 23.60 -9.09 -4.63
C ASP A 51 23.22 -7.74 -5.26
N ALA A 52 22.27 -7.00 -4.67
CA ALA A 52 21.95 -5.64 -5.08
C ALA A 52 23.16 -4.72 -4.85
N ASP A 53 23.39 -3.76 -5.75
CA ASP A 53 24.45 -2.74 -5.61
C ASP A 53 24.10 -1.78 -4.45
N THR A 54 24.36 -2.26 -3.24
CA THR A 54 24.13 -1.56 -1.96
C THR A 54 25.35 -0.78 -1.49
N LYS A 55 26.39 -0.66 -2.34
CA LYS A 55 27.65 0.00 -2.00
C LYS A 55 27.43 1.43 -1.48
N GLY A 56 26.55 2.19 -2.13
CA GLY A 56 26.20 3.54 -1.68
C GLY A 56 25.56 3.57 -0.28
N ILE A 57 24.73 2.57 0.07
CA ILE A 57 24.18 2.46 1.43
C ILE A 57 25.30 2.15 2.44
N GLN A 58 26.25 1.28 2.08
CA GLN A 58 27.37 0.93 2.97
C GLN A 58 28.26 2.16 3.26
N GLU A 59 28.58 2.95 2.24
CA GLU A 59 29.37 4.17 2.35
C GLU A 59 28.66 5.20 3.25
N THR A 60 27.36 5.41 3.04
CA THR A 60 26.58 6.38 3.81
C THR A 60 26.28 5.93 5.25
N LEU A 61 26.16 4.63 5.50
CA LEU A 61 26.17 4.07 6.85
C LEU A 61 27.49 4.36 7.58
N THR A 62 28.61 4.31 6.87
CA THR A 62 29.93 4.67 7.42
C THR A 62 30.00 6.16 7.77
N GLU A 63 29.45 7.05 6.94
CA GLU A 63 29.33 8.49 7.26
C GLU A 63 28.43 8.74 8.48
N LEU A 64 27.36 7.96 8.62
CA LEU A 64 26.48 8.03 9.80
C LEU A 64 27.21 7.69 11.09
N LYS A 65 28.12 6.71 11.08
CA LYS A 65 28.97 6.35 12.22
C LYS A 65 29.78 7.55 12.72
N THR A 66 30.43 8.26 11.80
CA THR A 66 31.19 9.48 12.09
C THR A 66 30.27 10.58 12.65
N THR A 67 29.09 10.76 12.03
CA THR A 67 28.11 11.77 12.42
C THR A 67 27.53 11.53 13.82
N VAL A 68 27.21 10.29 14.18
CA VAL A 68 26.70 9.90 15.51
C VAL A 68 27.74 10.12 16.60
N SER A 69 29.01 9.83 16.28
CA SER A 69 30.12 10.06 17.19
C SER A 69 30.33 11.56 17.46
N ALA A 70 30.14 12.40 16.44
CA ALA A 70 30.24 13.86 16.56
C ALA A 70 29.00 14.53 17.17
N ASN A 71 27.80 13.94 17.02
CA ASN A 71 26.53 14.53 17.47
C ASN A 71 25.71 13.58 18.36
N PRO A 72 26.13 13.34 19.62
CA PRO A 72 25.43 12.43 20.53
C PRO A 72 23.96 12.79 20.79
N SER A 73 23.56 14.07 20.66
CA SER A 73 22.17 14.51 20.80
C SER A 73 21.23 13.94 19.71
N ARG A 74 21.78 13.46 18.59
CA ARG A 74 21.03 12.91 17.44
C ARG A 74 20.95 11.38 17.43
N ILE A 75 21.52 10.70 18.44
CA ILE A 75 21.56 9.24 18.60
C ILE A 75 20.18 8.59 18.39
N SER A 76 19.13 9.14 18.98
CA SER A 76 17.78 8.57 18.87
C SER A 76 17.25 8.60 17.44
N GLN A 77 17.48 9.70 16.71
CA GLN A 77 17.06 9.86 15.33
C GLN A 77 17.84 8.93 14.40
N VAL A 78 19.17 8.87 14.55
CA VAL A 78 19.99 7.95 13.74
C VAL A 78 19.66 6.50 14.05
N SER A 79 19.41 6.15 15.31
CA SER A 79 19.01 4.78 15.69
C SER A 79 17.69 4.35 15.03
N ALA A 80 16.74 5.26 14.79
CA ALA A 80 15.51 4.93 14.09
C ALA A 80 15.78 4.58 12.61
N VAL A 81 16.62 5.37 11.94
CA VAL A 81 17.04 5.16 10.55
C VAL A 81 17.81 3.84 10.41
N VAL A 82 18.79 3.59 11.28
CA VAL A 82 19.59 2.34 11.30
C VAL A 82 18.68 1.11 11.46
N LYS A 83 17.68 1.16 12.34
CA LYS A 83 16.70 0.07 12.50
C LYS A 83 15.88 -0.18 11.23
N SER A 84 15.48 0.88 10.55
CA SER A 84 14.72 0.79 9.30
C SER A 84 15.54 0.19 8.16
N VAL A 85 16.82 0.56 8.06
CA VAL A 85 17.76 -0.09 7.13
C VAL A 85 17.86 -1.58 7.47
N GLY A 86 18.06 -1.92 8.74
CA GLY A 86 18.13 -3.31 9.20
C GLY A 86 16.89 -4.15 8.90
N SER A 87 15.69 -3.61 9.11
CA SER A 87 14.45 -4.32 8.75
C SER A 87 14.28 -4.48 7.24
N SER A 88 14.83 -3.56 6.44
CA SER A 88 14.73 -3.57 4.98
C SER A 88 15.73 -4.54 4.32
N LEU A 89 16.80 -4.93 5.02
CA LEU A 89 17.81 -5.87 4.49
C LEU A 89 17.22 -7.20 4.04
N ALA A 90 16.27 -7.75 4.81
CA ALA A 90 15.61 -8.99 4.44
C ALA A 90 14.91 -8.88 3.08
N LYS A 91 14.33 -7.72 2.77
CA LYS A 91 13.67 -7.44 1.50
C LYS A 91 14.67 -7.29 0.36
N PHE A 92 15.80 -6.60 0.57
CA PHE A 92 16.85 -6.47 -0.45
C PHE A 92 17.50 -7.80 -0.84
N LYS A 93 17.67 -8.73 0.13
CA LYS A 93 18.24 -10.06 -0.10
C LYS A 93 17.40 -10.97 -1.01
N THR A 94 16.11 -10.68 -1.16
CA THR A 94 15.22 -11.50 -1.99
C THR A 94 15.58 -11.41 -3.48
N GLY A 95 16.20 -10.31 -3.91
CA GLY A 95 16.40 -9.98 -5.33
C GLY A 95 15.09 -9.64 -6.08
N ASP A 96 13.94 -9.76 -5.40
CA ASP A 96 12.65 -9.49 -5.99
C ASP A 96 12.42 -7.96 -6.11
N PRO A 97 12.09 -7.47 -7.32
CA PRO A 97 11.78 -6.06 -7.57
C PRO A 97 10.82 -5.42 -6.54
N TYR A 98 9.75 -6.13 -6.17
CA TYR A 98 8.73 -5.59 -5.27
C TYR A 98 9.27 -5.43 -3.85
N ASN A 99 9.95 -6.45 -3.35
CA ASN A 99 10.60 -6.40 -2.05
C ASN A 99 11.67 -5.30 -2.00
N ILE A 100 12.46 -5.11 -3.05
CA ILE A 100 13.44 -4.03 -3.11
C ILE A 100 12.76 -2.67 -3.00
N VAL A 101 11.71 -2.41 -3.79
CA VAL A 101 10.94 -1.17 -3.72
C VAL A 101 10.32 -0.98 -2.34
N SER A 102 9.73 -2.03 -1.77
CA SER A 102 9.13 -2.02 -0.44
C SER A 102 10.15 -1.69 0.66
N GLY A 103 11.37 -2.25 0.60
CA GLY A 103 12.46 -1.91 1.52
C GLY A 103 12.93 -0.47 1.37
N CYS A 104 12.96 0.07 0.16
CA CYS A 104 13.31 1.47 -0.05
C CYS A 104 12.24 2.41 0.54
N LEU A 105 10.95 2.11 0.32
CA LEU A 105 9.84 2.88 0.88
C LEU A 105 9.85 2.89 2.42
N ASP A 106 10.14 1.75 3.06
CA ASP A 106 10.24 1.68 4.52
C ASP A 106 11.32 2.63 5.07
N ILE A 107 12.48 2.72 4.39
CA ILE A 107 13.56 3.63 4.76
C ILE A 107 13.14 5.08 4.54
N LEU A 108 12.54 5.40 3.39
CA LEU A 108 12.03 6.73 3.08
C LEU A 108 11.00 7.19 4.11
N SER A 109 10.02 6.33 4.45
CA SER A 109 9.01 6.59 5.47
C SER A 109 9.65 6.79 6.85
N SER A 110 10.62 5.96 7.24
CA SER A 110 11.31 6.10 8.52
C SER A 110 12.06 7.43 8.63
N ILE A 111 12.80 7.83 7.59
CA ILE A 111 13.49 9.13 7.54
C ILE A 111 12.46 10.26 7.60
N ALA A 112 11.38 10.17 6.82
CA ALA A 112 10.32 11.16 6.82
C ALA A 112 9.70 11.34 8.22
N THR A 113 9.33 10.25 8.91
CA THR A 113 8.77 10.35 10.26
C THR A 113 9.79 10.89 11.27
N THR A 114 11.07 10.54 11.13
CA THR A 114 12.12 10.91 12.09
C THR A 114 12.53 12.39 12.00
N TYR A 115 12.46 12.97 10.80
CA TYR A 115 12.94 14.33 10.50
C TYR A 115 11.82 15.31 10.10
N ASN A 116 10.54 14.96 10.35
CA ASN A 116 9.37 15.76 9.95
C ASN A 116 9.31 16.02 8.43
N GLY A 117 9.50 14.96 7.65
CA GLY A 117 9.56 14.93 6.20
C GLY A 117 10.95 14.52 5.72
N PRO A 118 11.09 13.86 4.54
CA PRO A 118 12.40 13.47 4.03
C PRO A 118 13.27 14.69 3.65
N TYR A 119 12.65 15.88 3.58
CA TYR A 119 13.28 17.17 3.28
C TYR A 119 13.71 17.95 4.53
N GLY A 120 13.26 17.56 5.72
CA GLY A 120 13.65 18.17 7.00
C GLY A 120 15.02 17.71 7.50
N VAL A 121 15.71 16.87 6.72
CA VAL A 121 17.00 16.29 7.06
C VAL A 121 18.08 17.38 7.14
N GLY A 122 18.50 17.69 8.37
CA GLY A 122 19.63 18.60 8.62
C GLY A 122 20.99 17.91 8.79
N LEU A 123 21.03 16.58 8.80
CA LEU A 123 22.27 15.81 8.88
C LEU A 123 22.74 15.40 7.49
N GLY A 124 23.91 15.87 7.08
CA GLY A 124 24.51 15.53 5.78
C GLY A 124 24.53 14.03 5.51
N ALA A 125 25.01 13.21 6.46
CA ALA A 125 25.07 11.75 6.29
C ALA A 125 23.69 11.08 6.10
N VAL A 126 22.62 11.64 6.69
CA VAL A 126 21.25 11.12 6.46
C VAL A 126 20.76 11.52 5.07
N ALA A 127 21.12 12.72 4.60
CA ALA A 127 20.82 13.15 3.23
C ALA A 127 21.57 12.28 2.21
N SER A 128 22.84 11.96 2.45
CA SER A 128 23.62 11.03 1.62
C SER A 128 22.96 9.64 1.59
N LEU A 129 22.54 9.12 2.75
CA LEU A 129 21.83 7.84 2.83
C LEU A 129 20.52 7.87 2.05
N LEU A 130 19.73 8.95 2.21
CA LEU A 130 18.50 9.17 1.47
C LEU A 130 18.75 9.14 -0.04
N SER A 131 19.81 9.81 -0.51
CA SER A 131 20.22 9.77 -1.92
C SER A 131 20.69 8.39 -2.39
N SER A 132 21.36 7.63 -1.53
CA SER A 132 21.77 6.26 -1.86
C SER A 132 20.59 5.31 -1.98
N VAL A 133 19.61 5.40 -1.06
CA VAL A 133 18.36 4.63 -1.12
C VAL A 133 17.55 5.02 -2.35
N ILE A 134 17.48 6.31 -2.66
CA ILE A 134 16.84 6.81 -3.88
C ILE A 134 17.54 6.28 -5.13
N GLY A 135 18.88 6.18 -5.12
CA GLY A 135 19.65 5.57 -6.19
C GLY A 135 19.23 4.13 -6.51
N LEU A 136 18.77 3.35 -5.53
CA LEU A 136 18.24 2.00 -5.76
C LEU A 136 16.95 1.99 -6.59
N PHE A 137 16.13 3.05 -6.53
CA PHE A 137 14.95 3.16 -7.41
C PHE A 137 15.33 3.39 -8.87
N ALA A 138 16.51 3.93 -9.17
CA ALA A 138 16.97 4.09 -10.56
C ALA A 138 17.60 2.82 -11.16
N GLN A 139 17.82 1.79 -10.33
CA GLN A 139 18.41 0.53 -10.77
C GLN A 139 17.37 -0.39 -11.43
N ASP A 140 17.83 -1.55 -11.92
CA ASP A 140 17.01 -2.50 -12.67
C ASP A 140 15.81 -3.04 -11.87
N GLY A 141 15.84 -3.02 -10.52
CA GLY A 141 14.74 -3.48 -9.67
C GLY A 141 13.43 -2.75 -9.98
N PHE A 142 13.39 -1.43 -9.82
CA PHE A 142 12.19 -0.64 -10.12
C PHE A 142 11.81 -0.69 -11.61
N LYS A 143 12.80 -0.62 -12.50
CA LYS A 143 12.60 -0.72 -13.95
C LYS A 143 11.95 -2.06 -14.34
N ASN A 144 12.31 -3.16 -13.68
CA ASN A 144 11.74 -4.48 -13.92
C ASN A 144 10.31 -4.58 -13.37
N SER A 145 10.03 -4.00 -12.20
CA SER A 145 8.67 -3.89 -11.65
C SER A 145 7.77 -3.10 -12.60
N LEU A 146 8.16 -1.88 -12.96
CA LEU A 146 7.43 -1.05 -13.91
C LEU A 146 7.22 -1.77 -15.25
N LYS A 147 8.26 -2.44 -15.77
CA LYS A 147 8.17 -3.20 -17.02
C LYS A 147 7.17 -4.36 -16.93
N SER A 148 7.19 -5.16 -15.88
CA SER A 148 6.28 -6.32 -15.75
C SER A 148 4.82 -5.85 -15.69
N ILE A 149 4.53 -4.79 -14.95
CA ILE A 149 3.19 -4.21 -14.79
C ILE A 149 2.72 -3.56 -16.07
N VAL A 150 3.59 -2.77 -16.73
CA VAL A 150 3.28 -2.18 -18.03
C VAL A 150 3.00 -3.29 -19.04
N ASP A 151 3.85 -4.30 -19.13
CA ASP A 151 3.63 -5.41 -20.05
C ASP A 151 2.34 -6.18 -19.69
N GLU A 152 1.99 -6.37 -18.41
CA GLU A 152 0.74 -7.02 -18.00
C GLU A 152 -0.52 -6.17 -18.25
N ALA A 153 -0.53 -4.92 -17.78
CA ALA A 153 -1.65 -3.98 -17.89
C ALA A 153 -1.99 -3.65 -19.35
N PHE A 154 -0.99 -3.68 -20.25
CA PHE A 154 -1.16 -3.33 -21.66
C PHE A 154 -1.26 -4.53 -22.62
N LYS A 155 -0.93 -5.77 -22.18
CA LYS A 155 -1.03 -7.00 -22.98
C LYS A 155 -2.41 -7.20 -23.65
N ARG A 156 -3.49 -6.66 -23.09
CA ARG A 156 -4.87 -6.89 -23.58
C ARG A 156 -5.46 -5.79 -24.47
N TYR A 157 -5.04 -4.52 -24.34
CA TYR A 157 -5.74 -3.40 -24.99
C TYR A 157 -4.88 -2.48 -25.86
N ARG A 158 -3.61 -2.85 -26.14
CA ARG A 158 -2.73 -2.13 -27.10
C ARG A 158 -2.77 -0.61 -26.93
N ASP A 159 -2.71 -0.12 -25.69
CA ASP A 159 -2.58 1.33 -25.43
C ASP A 159 -1.10 1.72 -25.65
N GLU A 160 -0.67 1.68 -26.91
CA GLU A 160 0.71 1.91 -27.33
C GLU A 160 1.18 3.32 -26.95
N GLU A 161 0.26 4.29 -26.95
CA GLU A 161 0.53 5.66 -26.52
C GLU A 161 0.89 5.70 -25.04
N LEU A 162 0.04 5.16 -24.16
CA LEU A 162 0.32 5.17 -22.73
C LEU A 162 1.58 4.35 -22.40
N GLN A 163 1.78 3.20 -23.05
CA GLN A 163 3.01 2.41 -22.91
C GLN A 163 4.26 3.21 -23.33
N GLY A 164 4.19 3.95 -24.45
CA GLY A 164 5.27 4.80 -24.93
C GLY A 164 5.60 5.92 -23.95
N GLN A 165 4.57 6.60 -23.44
CA GLN A 165 4.73 7.66 -22.45
C GLN A 165 5.32 7.14 -21.13
N LEU A 166 4.97 5.92 -20.69
CA LEU A 166 5.52 5.30 -19.47
C LEU A 166 6.99 4.90 -19.62
N LYS A 167 7.35 4.31 -20.76
CA LYS A 167 8.77 4.04 -21.08
C LYS A 167 9.58 5.33 -21.14
N GLY A 168 9.00 6.39 -21.71
CA GLY A 168 9.58 7.73 -21.68
C GLY A 168 9.77 8.24 -20.25
N ALA A 169 8.74 8.14 -19.40
CA ALA A 169 8.80 8.56 -18.01
C ALA A 169 9.90 7.84 -17.20
N SER A 170 10.02 6.52 -17.39
CA SER A 170 11.09 5.73 -16.77
C SER A 170 12.50 6.16 -17.21
N ARG A 171 12.69 6.43 -18.51
CA ARG A 171 13.97 6.96 -19.01
C ARG A 171 14.30 8.33 -18.42
N THR A 172 13.35 9.26 -18.47
CA THR A 172 13.52 10.59 -17.89
C THR A 172 13.84 10.52 -16.40
N PHE A 173 13.19 9.64 -15.64
CA PHE A 173 13.51 9.42 -14.24
C PHE A 173 14.96 8.99 -14.04
N ASN A 174 15.42 7.97 -14.76
CA ASN A 174 16.79 7.47 -14.65
C ASN A 174 17.83 8.52 -15.06
N ASP A 175 17.58 9.26 -16.13
CA ASP A 175 18.49 10.31 -16.63
C ASP A 175 18.61 11.46 -15.61
N VAL A 176 17.48 11.89 -15.04
CA VAL A 176 17.43 12.97 -14.03
C VAL A 176 18.08 12.52 -12.73
N ILE A 177 17.75 11.34 -12.21
CA ILE A 177 18.33 10.82 -10.96
C ILE A 177 19.84 10.63 -11.12
N GLY A 178 20.31 10.07 -12.23
CA GLY A 178 21.74 9.93 -12.51
C GLY A 178 22.46 11.28 -12.54
N THR A 179 21.84 12.29 -13.15
CA THR A 179 22.39 13.66 -13.21
C THR A 179 22.44 14.31 -11.82
N LEU A 180 21.32 14.29 -11.07
CA LEU A 180 21.23 14.89 -9.74
C LEU A 180 22.15 14.19 -8.73
N LYS A 181 22.26 12.86 -8.79
CA LYS A 181 23.18 12.10 -7.96
C LYS A 181 24.63 12.52 -8.19
N ASN A 182 25.08 12.55 -9.45
CA ASN A 182 26.44 12.96 -9.79
C ASN A 182 26.75 14.40 -9.33
N LEU A 183 25.78 15.30 -9.34
CA LEU A 183 25.96 16.66 -8.84
C LEU A 183 25.94 16.74 -7.30
N THR A 184 25.16 15.89 -6.65
CA THR A 184 25.05 15.82 -5.19
C THR A 184 26.28 15.17 -4.55
N ASP A 185 26.92 14.21 -5.23
CA ASP A 185 28.10 13.49 -4.74
C ASP A 185 29.41 14.26 -4.92
N LYS A 186 29.44 15.38 -5.67
CA LYS A 186 30.65 16.22 -5.79
C LYS A 186 31.02 16.84 -4.44
N ASP A 187 32.26 16.66 -3.98
CA ASP A 187 32.79 17.39 -2.82
C ASP A 187 32.95 18.90 -3.07
N THR A 188 33.00 19.31 -4.34
CA THR A 188 33.10 20.71 -4.72
C THR A 188 31.77 21.43 -4.55
N ALA A 189 31.81 22.69 -4.11
CA ALA A 189 30.65 23.56 -4.08
C ALA A 189 30.03 23.66 -5.48
N VAL A 190 28.74 23.34 -5.57
CA VAL A 190 27.95 23.49 -6.80
C VAL A 190 27.87 24.97 -7.14
N THR A 191 28.14 25.32 -8.40
CA THR A 191 28.04 26.70 -8.88
C THR A 191 26.60 27.10 -9.16
N ASP A 192 26.29 28.41 -9.14
CA ASP A 192 24.96 28.92 -9.51
C ASP A 192 24.57 28.52 -10.95
N LEU A 193 25.55 28.36 -11.85
CA LEU A 193 25.34 27.88 -13.21
C LEU A 193 24.95 26.39 -13.24
N GLU A 194 25.67 25.53 -12.52
CA GLU A 194 25.32 24.11 -12.40
C GLU A 194 23.93 23.93 -11.77
N PHE A 195 23.58 24.76 -10.78
CA PHE A 195 22.25 24.78 -10.20
C PHE A 195 21.17 25.17 -11.23
N SER A 196 21.40 26.25 -11.98
CA SER A 196 20.46 26.69 -13.03
C SER A 196 20.29 25.61 -14.11
N LEU A 197 21.36 24.92 -14.50
CA LEU A 197 21.29 23.84 -15.48
C LEU A 197 20.53 22.63 -14.92
N ALA A 198 20.82 22.21 -13.69
CA ALA A 198 20.15 21.10 -13.04
C ALA A 198 18.64 21.37 -12.85
N THR A 199 18.27 22.54 -12.31
CA THR A 199 16.87 22.92 -12.12
C THR A 199 16.11 23.11 -13.44
N SER A 200 16.79 23.51 -14.52
CA SER A 200 16.16 23.58 -15.84
C SER A 200 15.83 22.21 -16.44
N SER A 201 16.55 21.16 -16.04
CA SER A 201 16.34 19.78 -16.51
C SER A 201 15.23 19.04 -15.76
N VAL A 202 14.81 19.56 -14.61
CA VAL A 202 13.85 18.91 -13.72
C VAL A 202 12.64 19.81 -13.52
N SER A 203 11.57 19.56 -14.27
CA SER A 203 10.31 20.28 -14.06
C SER A 203 9.63 19.83 -12.77
N VAL A 204 9.13 20.77 -11.97
CA VAL A 204 8.25 20.46 -10.82
C VAL A 204 6.94 19.77 -11.29
N SER A 205 6.52 20.01 -12.53
CA SER A 205 5.35 19.34 -13.14
C SER A 205 5.66 17.99 -13.79
N GLN A 206 6.89 17.49 -13.66
CA GLN A 206 7.29 16.19 -14.21
C GLN A 206 6.32 15.10 -13.72
N PHE A 207 5.91 14.22 -14.64
CA PHE A 207 4.93 13.15 -14.45
C PHE A 207 3.48 13.56 -14.12
N SER A 208 3.16 14.83 -13.87
CA SER A 208 1.79 15.24 -13.50
C SER A 208 0.75 14.89 -14.56
N ASN A 209 1.04 15.10 -15.85
CA ASN A 209 0.12 14.74 -16.93
C ASN A 209 -0.13 13.22 -17.00
N MET A 210 0.93 12.42 -16.82
CA MET A 210 0.84 10.96 -16.81
C MET A 210 0.00 10.47 -15.64
N LEU A 211 0.24 11.00 -14.44
CA LEU A 211 -0.55 10.68 -13.25
C LEU A 211 -2.02 11.02 -13.46
N GLY A 212 -2.34 12.18 -14.06
CA GLY A 212 -3.72 12.55 -14.38
C GLY A 212 -4.40 11.62 -15.40
N ILE A 213 -3.67 11.14 -16.40
CA ILE A 213 -4.19 10.15 -17.36
C ILE A 213 -4.54 8.84 -16.65
N ILE A 214 -3.61 8.32 -15.83
CA ILE A 214 -3.83 7.05 -15.11
C ILE A 214 -4.93 7.20 -14.05
N GLU A 215 -4.97 8.31 -13.34
CA GLU A 215 -6.05 8.64 -12.39
C GLU A 215 -7.43 8.61 -13.07
N SER A 216 -7.55 9.19 -14.27
CA SER A 216 -8.80 9.12 -15.05
C SER A 216 -9.21 7.66 -15.36
N ARG A 217 -8.24 6.80 -15.71
CA ARG A 217 -8.48 5.36 -15.91
C ARG A 217 -8.90 4.66 -14.63
N ILE A 218 -8.23 4.95 -13.51
CA ILE A 218 -8.57 4.40 -12.19
C ILE A 218 -10.00 4.79 -11.81
N ASN A 219 -10.36 6.07 -11.94
CA ASN A 219 -11.70 6.54 -11.59
C ASN A 219 -12.78 5.85 -12.42
N THR A 220 -12.57 5.71 -13.74
CA THR A 220 -13.49 5.00 -14.64
C THR A 220 -13.60 3.52 -14.27
N GLY A 221 -12.46 2.85 -14.18
CA GLY A 221 -12.38 1.41 -13.95
C GLY A 221 -12.75 0.98 -12.53
N SER A 222 -12.62 1.85 -11.53
CA SER A 222 -12.96 1.55 -10.12
C SER A 222 -14.44 1.27 -9.90
N THR A 223 -15.30 1.65 -10.85
CA THR A 223 -16.76 1.43 -10.79
C THR A 223 -17.27 0.51 -11.90
N THR A 224 -16.36 -0.08 -12.67
CA THR A 224 -16.72 -0.97 -13.78
C THR A 224 -17.35 -2.27 -13.27
N THR A 225 -18.20 -2.84 -14.11
CA THR A 225 -18.74 -4.20 -13.94
C THR A 225 -18.06 -5.22 -14.85
N ASP A 226 -17.20 -4.75 -15.76
CA ASP A 226 -16.41 -5.61 -16.62
C ASP A 226 -15.20 -6.19 -15.86
N LEU A 227 -15.05 -7.52 -15.91
CA LEU A 227 -14.00 -8.22 -15.17
C LEU A 227 -12.59 -7.87 -15.64
N ALA A 228 -12.40 -7.65 -16.95
CA ALA A 228 -11.08 -7.36 -17.50
C ALA A 228 -10.66 -5.94 -17.14
N GLU A 229 -11.58 -4.99 -17.23
CA GLU A 229 -11.35 -3.60 -16.84
C GLU A 229 -11.14 -3.47 -15.32
N ALA A 230 -11.89 -4.21 -14.50
CA ALA A 230 -11.70 -4.21 -13.05
C ALA A 230 -10.32 -4.74 -12.64
N LYS A 231 -9.86 -5.85 -13.25
CA LYS A 231 -8.50 -6.35 -13.03
C LYS A 231 -7.46 -5.32 -13.46
N ARG A 232 -7.61 -4.77 -14.67
CA ARG A 232 -6.70 -3.76 -15.23
C ARG A 232 -6.63 -2.50 -14.38
N THR A 233 -7.73 -2.14 -13.73
CA THR A 233 -7.77 -1.00 -12.79
C THR A 233 -6.83 -1.23 -11.61
N VAL A 234 -6.76 -2.44 -11.06
CA VAL A 234 -5.81 -2.76 -9.99
C VAL A 234 -4.37 -2.63 -10.47
N ASP A 235 -4.08 -3.10 -11.69
CA ASP A 235 -2.76 -2.92 -12.31
C ASP A 235 -2.42 -1.43 -12.52
N PHE A 236 -3.40 -0.61 -12.94
CA PHE A 236 -3.24 0.83 -13.08
C PHE A 236 -3.05 1.56 -11.75
N ILE A 237 -3.71 1.11 -10.67
CA ILE A 237 -3.47 1.66 -9.33
C ILE A 237 -2.02 1.41 -8.92
N PHE A 238 -1.52 0.21 -9.14
CA PHE A 238 -0.15 -0.11 -8.80
C PHE A 238 0.86 0.73 -9.61
N LEU A 239 0.66 0.82 -10.92
CA LEU A 239 1.43 1.69 -11.81
C LEU A 239 1.39 3.17 -11.39
N TYR A 240 0.21 3.68 -11.02
CA TYR A 240 0.03 5.05 -10.54
C TYR A 240 0.86 5.32 -9.29
N LEU A 241 0.86 4.38 -8.34
CA LEU A 241 1.61 4.49 -7.10
C LEU A 241 3.13 4.46 -7.34
N GLU A 242 3.60 3.59 -8.25
CA GLU A 242 5.00 3.59 -8.69
C GLU A 242 5.42 4.94 -9.27
N LEU A 243 4.65 5.49 -10.21
CA LEU A 243 4.94 6.79 -10.82
C LEU A 243 4.87 7.94 -9.82
N ALA A 244 3.94 7.88 -8.87
CA ALA A 244 3.83 8.88 -7.83
C ALA A 244 5.07 8.87 -6.92
N VAL A 245 5.59 7.69 -6.58
CA VAL A 245 6.84 7.56 -5.82
C VAL A 245 8.05 8.01 -6.64
N MET A 246 8.11 7.70 -7.95
CA MET A 246 9.16 8.24 -8.83
C MET A 246 9.16 9.77 -8.82
N ARG A 247 7.96 10.37 -8.91
CA ARG A 247 7.80 11.82 -8.87
C ARG A 247 8.34 12.39 -7.55
N GLU A 248 7.90 11.86 -6.41
CA GLU A 248 8.41 12.32 -5.11
C GLU A 248 9.90 12.12 -4.96
N THR A 249 10.42 11.00 -5.45
CA THR A 249 11.84 10.66 -5.40
C THR A 249 12.68 11.70 -6.16
N LEU A 250 12.26 12.05 -7.37
CA LEU A 250 12.90 13.09 -8.18
C LEU A 250 12.82 14.47 -7.51
N LEU A 251 11.67 14.84 -6.95
CA LEU A 251 11.51 16.12 -6.24
C LEU A 251 12.31 16.15 -4.93
N THR A 252 12.45 15.00 -4.26
CA THR A 252 13.30 14.85 -3.07
C THR A 252 14.75 15.11 -3.41
N GLN A 253 15.27 14.51 -4.47
CA GLN A 253 16.62 14.74 -4.93
C GLN A 253 16.86 16.20 -5.28
N LEU A 254 15.89 16.84 -5.95
CA LEU A 254 15.98 18.25 -6.28
C LEU A 254 16.05 19.14 -5.02
N ILE A 255 15.28 18.80 -3.97
CA ILE A 255 15.35 19.52 -2.69
C ILE A 255 16.71 19.31 -2.01
N LEU A 256 17.21 18.07 -1.92
CA LEU A 256 18.51 17.79 -1.30
C LEU A 256 19.64 18.53 -2.01
N PHE A 257 19.63 18.51 -3.35
CA PHE A 257 20.54 19.28 -4.18
C PHE A 257 20.44 20.79 -3.92
N THR A 258 19.21 21.33 -3.86
CA THR A 258 18.97 22.75 -3.57
C THR A 258 19.48 23.15 -2.18
N LYS A 259 19.27 22.31 -1.16
CA LYS A 259 19.69 22.58 0.22
C LYS A 259 21.20 22.58 0.39
N LYS A 260 21.94 21.79 -0.41
CA LYS A 260 23.40 21.79 -0.41
C LYS A 260 24.00 23.17 -0.72
N LEU A 261 23.28 24.02 -1.47
CA LEU A 261 23.72 25.38 -1.80
C LEU A 261 23.47 26.40 -0.68
N GLY A 262 22.59 26.10 0.28
CA GLY A 262 22.28 26.94 1.44
C GLY A 262 21.63 28.30 1.14
N LYS A 263 21.38 28.66 -0.14
CA LYS A 263 20.83 29.98 -0.54
C LYS A 263 19.42 29.93 -1.11
N PHE A 264 18.91 28.74 -1.46
CA PHE A 264 17.67 28.57 -2.21
C PHE A 264 16.55 27.92 -1.37
N GLU A 265 16.48 28.23 -0.07
CA GLU A 265 15.52 27.60 0.85
C GLU A 265 14.05 27.83 0.43
N ASN A 266 13.71 29.02 -0.07
CA ASN A 266 12.35 29.29 -0.56
C ASN A 266 11.98 28.42 -1.77
N TYR A 267 12.95 28.11 -2.64
CA TYR A 267 12.72 27.20 -3.78
C TYR A 267 12.52 25.76 -3.29
N ALA A 268 13.34 25.29 -2.34
CA ALA A 268 13.18 23.99 -1.70
C ALA A 268 11.81 23.85 -0.99
N ASN A 269 11.34 24.91 -0.32
CA ASN A 269 10.03 24.96 0.31
C ASN A 269 8.89 24.90 -0.73
N GLY A 270 9.03 25.58 -1.87
CA GLY A 270 8.08 25.49 -2.97
C GLY A 270 7.96 24.08 -3.56
N ILE A 271 9.09 23.37 -3.70
CA ILE A 271 9.09 21.97 -4.14
C ILE A 271 8.44 21.07 -3.08
N SER A 272 8.71 21.32 -1.79
CA SER A 272 8.12 20.55 -0.69
C SER A 272 6.59 20.62 -0.71
N ALA A 273 6.02 21.81 -0.95
CA ALA A 273 4.58 21.97 -1.13
C ALA A 273 4.03 21.18 -2.33
N SER A 274 4.82 21.01 -3.40
CA SER A 274 4.43 20.18 -4.56
C SER A 274 4.42 18.69 -4.25
N ILE A 275 5.24 18.24 -3.30
CA ILE A 275 5.25 16.86 -2.82
C ILE A 275 4.05 16.65 -1.89
N ASP A 276 3.75 17.59 -1.00
CA ASP A 276 2.57 17.47 -0.15
C ASP A 276 1.27 17.42 -0.99
N ALA A 277 1.18 18.24 -2.03
CA ALA A 277 0.09 18.18 -3.00
C ALA A 277 0.03 16.84 -3.75
N ASN A 278 1.19 16.23 -4.05
CA ASN A 278 1.27 14.90 -4.65
C ASN A 278 0.67 13.84 -3.73
N LYS A 279 1.11 13.82 -2.46
CA LYS A 279 0.64 12.87 -1.46
C LYS A 279 -0.86 12.98 -1.26
N GLN A 280 -1.37 14.20 -1.20
CA GLN A 280 -2.80 14.44 -1.06
C GLN A 280 -3.58 13.94 -2.28
N ALA A 281 -3.10 14.23 -3.50
CA ALA A 281 -3.73 13.73 -4.72
C ALA A 281 -3.75 12.19 -4.75
N VAL A 282 -2.62 11.55 -4.45
CA VAL A 282 -2.53 10.08 -4.38
C VAL A 282 -3.48 9.52 -3.33
N HIS A 283 -3.47 10.09 -2.13
CA HIS A 283 -4.38 9.71 -1.06
C HIS A 283 -5.82 9.74 -1.55
N ASP A 284 -6.26 10.84 -2.18
CA ASP A 284 -7.64 11.01 -2.63
C ASP A 284 -8.01 10.07 -3.79
N THR A 285 -7.09 9.83 -4.73
CA THR A 285 -7.30 8.90 -5.86
C THR A 285 -7.51 7.46 -5.38
N ILE A 286 -6.75 6.98 -4.40
CA ILE A 286 -6.76 5.56 -4.00
C ILE A 286 -7.44 5.26 -2.65
N LEU A 287 -7.91 6.27 -1.91
CA LEU A 287 -8.62 6.10 -0.63
C LEU A 287 -9.79 5.11 -0.71
N PHE A 288 -10.46 5.05 -1.86
CA PHE A 288 -11.60 4.17 -2.06
C PHE A 288 -11.25 2.69 -1.83
N LEU A 289 -9.99 2.25 -2.02
CA LEU A 289 -9.58 0.87 -1.76
C LEU A 289 -9.75 0.48 -0.28
N HIS A 290 -9.59 1.43 0.63
CA HIS A 290 -9.69 1.20 2.08
C HIS A 290 -11.02 1.70 2.65
N GLN A 291 -11.80 2.43 1.84
CA GLN A 291 -13.14 2.90 2.15
C GLN A 291 -14.15 2.53 1.05
N MET A 292 -14.16 1.26 0.65
CA MET A 292 -14.93 0.85 -0.53
C MET A 292 -16.44 1.07 -0.35
N GLU A 293 -17.05 1.50 -1.44
CA GLU A 293 -18.49 1.48 -1.61
C GLU A 293 -18.91 0.24 -2.43
N PRO A 294 -20.19 -0.17 -2.39
CA PRO A 294 -20.65 -1.33 -3.15
C PRO A 294 -20.39 -1.24 -4.66
N LYS A 295 -20.36 -0.02 -5.23
CA LYS A 295 -20.03 0.20 -6.65
C LYS A 295 -18.58 -0.17 -7.00
N ASN A 296 -17.68 -0.21 -6.01
CA ASN A 296 -16.27 -0.53 -6.21
C ASN A 296 -15.95 -2.02 -6.00
N ALA A 297 -16.94 -2.83 -5.62
CA ALA A 297 -16.70 -4.16 -5.11
C ALA A 297 -16.02 -5.11 -6.10
N VAL A 298 -16.31 -4.97 -7.41
CA VAL A 298 -15.68 -5.81 -8.45
C VAL A 298 -14.18 -5.53 -8.55
N CYS A 299 -13.77 -4.25 -8.58
CA CYS A 299 -12.37 -3.85 -8.47
C CYS A 299 -11.76 -4.34 -7.16
N GLY A 300 -12.51 -4.22 -6.05
CA GLY A 300 -12.08 -4.68 -4.75
C GLY A 300 -11.86 -6.18 -4.65
N ALA A 301 -12.61 -6.99 -5.40
CA ALA A 301 -12.42 -8.44 -5.45
C ALA A 301 -11.11 -8.84 -6.15
N TYR A 302 -10.48 -7.95 -6.91
CA TYR A 302 -9.13 -8.14 -7.46
C TYR A 302 -8.02 -7.57 -6.58
N TYR A 303 -8.34 -6.72 -5.61
CA TYR A 303 -7.37 -6.21 -4.63
C TYR A 303 -7.32 -7.11 -3.38
N TYR A 304 -8.48 -7.56 -2.89
CA TYR A 304 -8.59 -8.38 -1.70
C TYR A 304 -8.51 -9.88 -2.01
N PRO A 305 -7.91 -10.69 -1.12
CA PRO A 305 -7.17 -10.28 0.07
C PRO A 305 -5.84 -9.61 -0.28
N VAL A 306 -5.37 -8.64 0.51
CA VAL A 306 -4.25 -7.75 0.12
C VAL A 306 -2.89 -8.44 -0.05
N HIS A 307 -2.79 -9.74 0.24
CA HIS A 307 -1.57 -10.54 0.13
C HIS A 307 -1.72 -11.73 -0.83
N HIS A 308 -2.74 -11.72 -1.70
CA HIS A 308 -2.96 -12.84 -2.63
C HIS A 308 -2.06 -12.79 -3.88
N SER A 309 -1.42 -11.65 -4.12
CA SER A 309 -0.53 -11.40 -5.25
C SER A 309 0.47 -10.30 -4.93
N ASP A 310 1.60 -10.30 -5.65
CA ASP A 310 2.65 -9.28 -5.55
C ASP A 310 2.11 -7.87 -5.83
N VAL A 311 1.15 -7.75 -6.76
CA VAL A 311 0.48 -6.48 -7.07
C VAL A 311 -0.33 -5.98 -5.87
N SER A 312 -1.15 -6.85 -5.25
CA SER A 312 -1.95 -6.44 -4.08
C SER A 312 -1.07 -6.07 -2.88
N GLU A 313 0.04 -6.80 -2.68
CA GLU A 313 0.98 -6.53 -1.59
C GLU A 313 1.79 -5.25 -1.83
N GLY A 314 2.17 -5.03 -3.09
CA GLY A 314 2.82 -3.80 -3.53
C GLY A 314 1.91 -2.58 -3.33
N ILE A 315 0.66 -2.64 -3.79
CA ILE A 315 -0.35 -1.58 -3.55
C ILE A 315 -0.44 -1.29 -2.05
N PHE A 316 -0.59 -2.33 -1.22
CA PHE A 316 -0.70 -2.16 0.22
C PHE A 316 0.54 -1.48 0.82
N THR A 317 1.74 -1.85 0.39
CA THR A 317 2.99 -1.19 0.80
C THR A 317 2.98 0.29 0.43
N PHE A 318 2.64 0.63 -0.81
CA PHE A 318 2.55 2.02 -1.26
C PHE A 318 1.49 2.81 -0.49
N THR A 319 0.33 2.22 -0.17
CA THR A 319 -0.72 2.92 0.58
C THR A 319 -0.23 3.39 1.96
N ARG A 320 0.61 2.59 2.64
CA ARG A 320 1.25 2.98 3.90
C ARG A 320 2.22 4.13 3.73
N TYR A 321 3.02 4.11 2.66
CA TYR A 321 3.94 5.20 2.34
C TYR A 321 3.19 6.54 2.13
N PHE A 322 2.05 6.51 1.46
CA PHE A 322 1.18 7.68 1.24
C PHE A 322 0.26 8.01 2.44
N GLY A 323 0.39 7.30 3.57
CA GLY A 323 -0.34 7.62 4.79
C GLY A 323 -1.83 7.27 4.75
N LEU A 324 -2.26 6.36 3.87
CA LEU A 324 -3.62 5.83 3.92
C LEU A 324 -3.81 5.03 5.21
N PRO A 325 -5.05 5.00 5.76
CA PRO A 325 -5.37 4.12 6.88
C PRO A 325 -5.13 2.66 6.50
N ASP A 326 -4.86 1.77 7.46
CA ASP A 326 -4.87 0.33 7.18
C ASP A 326 -6.24 -0.09 6.59
N PRO A 327 -6.27 -1.06 5.66
CA PRO A 327 -7.53 -1.59 5.15
C PRO A 327 -8.33 -2.18 6.32
N PRO A 328 -9.68 -2.11 6.27
CA PRO A 328 -10.50 -2.76 7.28
C PRO A 328 -10.14 -4.26 7.36
N ARG A 329 -10.41 -4.86 8.53
CA ARG A 329 -10.08 -6.26 8.81
C ARG A 329 -10.40 -7.16 7.62
N ASN A 330 -9.37 -7.76 7.04
CA ASN A 330 -9.45 -8.62 5.87
C ASN A 330 -8.96 -10.05 6.15
N THR A 331 -8.41 -10.31 7.35
CA THR A 331 -7.97 -11.63 7.81
C THR A 331 -8.91 -12.16 8.88
N PHE A 332 -9.28 -13.43 8.72
CA PHE A 332 -10.25 -14.10 9.58
C PHE A 332 -9.78 -15.52 9.89
N GLN A 333 -9.76 -15.84 11.18
CA GLN A 333 -9.48 -17.16 11.70
C GLN A 333 -10.45 -17.41 12.86
N GLY A 334 -11.18 -18.52 12.85
CA GLY A 334 -12.08 -18.91 13.94
C GLY A 334 -13.55 -19.02 13.51
N VAL A 335 -14.46 -18.91 14.49
CA VAL A 335 -15.89 -19.13 14.28
C VAL A 335 -16.63 -17.81 14.37
N TYR A 336 -17.43 -17.50 13.35
CA TYR A 336 -18.16 -16.24 13.21
C TYR A 336 -19.65 -16.48 12.96
N ARG A 337 -20.49 -15.55 13.39
CA ARG A 337 -21.84 -15.41 12.82
C ARG A 337 -21.76 -14.50 11.60
N VAL A 338 -22.23 -15.00 10.46
CA VAL A 338 -22.29 -14.24 9.20
C VAL A 338 -23.72 -13.71 9.02
N GLU A 339 -23.96 -12.52 9.54
CA GLU A 339 -25.26 -11.85 9.62
C GLU A 339 -25.57 -11.06 8.35
N ASN A 340 -26.80 -11.14 7.85
CA ASN A 340 -27.24 -10.37 6.69
C ASN A 340 -27.66 -8.95 7.08
N ARG A 341 -27.23 -7.94 6.30
CA ARG A 341 -27.59 -6.54 6.58
C ARG A 341 -29.07 -6.23 6.36
N TYR A 342 -29.69 -6.81 5.34
CA TYR A 342 -31.10 -6.55 5.03
C TYR A 342 -32.02 -7.25 6.04
N TRP A 343 -31.63 -8.44 6.52
CA TRP A 343 -32.32 -9.16 7.60
C TRP A 343 -31.36 -9.43 8.79
N PRO A 344 -31.21 -8.47 9.74
CA PRO A 344 -30.21 -8.57 10.82
C PRO A 344 -30.37 -9.76 11.78
N ALA A 345 -31.57 -10.35 11.85
CA ALA A 345 -31.81 -11.56 12.65
C ALA A 345 -31.40 -12.86 11.92
N TRP A 346 -30.96 -12.77 10.67
CA TRP A 346 -30.69 -13.92 9.81
C TRP A 346 -29.21 -14.09 9.56
N HIS A 347 -28.75 -15.33 9.76
CA HIS A 347 -27.35 -15.70 9.61
C HIS A 347 -27.20 -16.85 8.61
N ILE A 348 -26.02 -16.97 7.99
CA ILE A 348 -25.70 -18.13 7.16
C ILE A 348 -25.79 -19.41 8.01
N CYS A 349 -26.58 -20.35 7.53
CA CYS A 349 -26.77 -21.68 8.09
C CYS A 349 -26.77 -22.72 6.97
N LYS A 350 -26.85 -24.01 7.33
CA LYS A 350 -26.84 -25.14 6.40
C LYS A 350 -28.08 -26.01 6.61
N GLU A 351 -28.69 -26.40 5.51
CA GLU A 351 -29.76 -27.39 5.43
C GLU A 351 -29.28 -28.59 4.60
N SER A 352 -29.75 -29.79 4.96
CA SER A 352 -29.55 -30.99 4.13
C SER A 352 -30.82 -31.21 3.32
N TYR A 353 -30.72 -31.21 1.99
CA TYR A 353 -31.84 -31.39 1.08
C TYR A 353 -31.51 -32.49 0.06
N MET A 354 -32.27 -33.59 0.09
CA MET A 354 -32.10 -34.74 -0.81
C MET A 354 -30.66 -35.26 -0.93
N GLY A 355 -29.94 -35.34 0.21
CA GLY A 355 -28.53 -35.76 0.26
C GLY A 355 -27.51 -34.67 -0.09
N ASN A 356 -27.95 -33.54 -0.64
CA ASN A 356 -27.12 -32.36 -0.86
C ASN A 356 -27.11 -31.45 0.36
N HIS A 357 -26.09 -30.60 0.46
CA HIS A 357 -25.99 -29.60 1.52
C HIS A 357 -26.11 -28.21 0.91
N MET A 358 -27.13 -27.46 1.29
CA MET A 358 -27.36 -26.10 0.82
C MET A 358 -27.16 -25.11 1.95
N PHE A 359 -26.62 -23.94 1.62
CA PHE A 359 -26.56 -22.82 2.54
C PHE A 359 -27.80 -21.94 2.39
N ARG A 360 -28.34 -21.50 3.52
CA ARG A 360 -29.50 -20.59 3.58
C ARG A 360 -29.36 -19.63 4.76
N GLY A 361 -30.26 -18.67 4.85
CA GLY A 361 -30.48 -17.86 6.03
C GLY A 361 -31.33 -18.60 7.05
N CYS A 362 -30.99 -18.43 8.33
CA CYS A 362 -31.83 -18.83 9.45
C CYS A 362 -31.89 -17.70 10.49
N SER A 363 -33.10 -17.34 10.91
CA SER A 363 -33.34 -16.68 12.19
C SER A 363 -33.55 -17.75 13.27
N TYR A 364 -33.08 -17.55 14.50
CA TYR A 364 -33.28 -18.46 15.65
C TYR A 364 -32.42 -19.74 15.74
N ILE A 365 -31.21 -19.77 15.18
CA ILE A 365 -30.28 -20.87 15.39
C ILE A 365 -29.30 -20.60 16.55
N LYS A 366 -29.29 -21.50 17.56
CA LYS A 366 -28.39 -21.40 18.72
C LYS A 366 -26.90 -21.48 18.35
N SER A 367 -26.56 -22.18 17.26
CA SER A 367 -25.19 -22.35 16.78
C SER A 367 -25.10 -22.10 15.27
N ALA A 368 -25.01 -20.81 14.91
CA ALA A 368 -24.81 -20.32 13.54
C ALA A 368 -23.34 -20.14 13.16
N GLY A 369 -22.42 -20.75 13.91
CA GLY A 369 -21.00 -20.51 13.76
C GLY A 369 -20.47 -21.06 12.44
N VAL A 370 -20.13 -20.17 11.51
CA VAL A 370 -19.34 -20.49 10.32
C VAL A 370 -17.88 -20.41 10.70
N HIS A 371 -17.16 -21.52 10.56
CA HIS A 371 -15.71 -21.52 10.72
C HIS A 371 -15.08 -20.89 9.48
N ILE A 372 -14.38 -19.78 9.66
CA ILE A 372 -13.63 -19.08 8.62
C ILE A 372 -12.15 -19.34 8.88
N SER A 373 -11.46 -19.83 7.86
CA SER A 373 -10.02 -20.13 7.90
C SER A 373 -9.31 -19.50 6.72
N ALA A 374 -8.12 -18.94 6.95
CA ALA A 374 -7.28 -18.42 5.89
C ALA A 374 -6.50 -19.54 5.20
N LEU A 375 -6.36 -19.44 3.88
CA LEU A 375 -5.46 -20.23 3.05
C LEU A 375 -4.08 -19.54 3.00
N ASP A 376 -3.05 -20.29 2.59
CA ASP A 376 -1.67 -19.77 2.47
C ASP A 376 -1.56 -18.56 1.52
N ASN A 377 -2.43 -18.51 0.50
CA ASN A 377 -2.53 -17.41 -0.46
C ASN A 377 -3.52 -16.30 -0.03
N GLY A 378 -3.91 -16.27 1.25
CA GLY A 378 -4.76 -15.24 1.85
C GLY A 378 -6.27 -15.38 1.61
N TYR A 379 -6.72 -16.15 0.60
CA TYR A 379 -8.15 -16.41 0.40
C TYR A 379 -8.75 -17.16 1.58
N LEU A 380 -10.07 -17.10 1.74
CA LEU A 380 -10.74 -17.68 2.91
C LEU A 380 -11.57 -18.90 2.54
N LYS A 381 -11.67 -19.86 3.46
CA LYS A 381 -12.61 -20.98 3.39
C LYS A 381 -13.67 -20.84 4.46
N LEU A 382 -14.92 -21.09 4.06
CA LEU A 382 -16.08 -21.12 4.95
C LEU A 382 -16.51 -22.56 5.17
N ASN A 383 -16.48 -23.03 6.41
CA ASN A 383 -16.93 -24.36 6.80
C ASN A 383 -18.07 -24.27 7.82
N LEU A 384 -19.15 -25.02 7.58
CA LEU A 384 -20.25 -25.14 8.52
C LEU A 384 -20.65 -26.60 8.72
N LYS A 385 -20.47 -27.10 9.96
CA LYS A 385 -20.79 -28.47 10.36
C LYS A 385 -20.16 -29.49 9.39
N GLY A 386 -18.84 -29.38 9.20
CA GLY A 386 -18.04 -30.30 8.38
C GLY A 386 -18.31 -30.21 6.89
N LYS A 387 -18.88 -29.11 6.39
CA LYS A 387 -19.11 -28.89 4.97
C LYS A 387 -18.51 -27.57 4.53
N ASN A 388 -17.63 -27.63 3.53
CA ASN A 388 -17.02 -26.45 2.93
C ASN A 388 -18.00 -25.83 1.94
N MET A 389 -18.26 -24.54 2.12
CA MET A 389 -19.11 -23.76 1.23
C MET A 389 -18.42 -23.56 -0.12
N TYR A 390 -19.18 -23.63 -1.20
CA TYR A 390 -18.76 -23.19 -2.52
C TYR A 390 -19.95 -22.61 -3.28
N ILE A 391 -19.66 -21.76 -4.26
CA ILE A 391 -20.66 -21.12 -5.10
C ILE A 391 -20.72 -21.82 -6.46
N THR A 392 -21.87 -21.80 -7.14
CA THR A 392 -21.97 -22.14 -8.57
C THR A 392 -22.35 -20.93 -9.39
N LYS A 393 -21.88 -20.83 -10.63
CA LYS A 393 -22.26 -19.75 -11.57
C LYS A 393 -23.43 -20.20 -12.44
N HIS A 394 -24.63 -19.76 -12.10
CA HIS A 394 -25.83 -19.79 -12.96
C HIS A 394 -26.56 -18.45 -12.85
N ALA A 395 -27.63 -18.22 -13.62
CA ALA A 395 -28.46 -17.00 -13.52
C ALA A 395 -28.90 -16.70 -12.07
N GLN A 396 -29.00 -17.76 -11.25
CA GLN A 396 -29.19 -17.70 -9.81
C GLN A 396 -28.28 -18.74 -9.15
N GLY A 397 -26.97 -18.50 -9.18
CA GLY A 397 -25.98 -19.39 -8.60
C GLY A 397 -26.29 -19.77 -7.14
N TRP A 398 -25.96 -21.00 -6.75
CA TRP A 398 -26.31 -21.55 -5.44
C TRP A 398 -25.07 -21.67 -4.56
N ALA A 399 -25.25 -21.47 -3.25
CA ALA A 399 -24.25 -21.84 -2.26
C ALA A 399 -24.48 -23.27 -1.76
N TRP A 400 -23.55 -24.15 -2.12
CA TRP A 400 -23.57 -25.56 -1.76
C TRP A 400 -22.51 -25.87 -0.70
N GLY A 401 -22.66 -27.01 -0.04
CA GLY A 401 -21.68 -27.60 0.85
C GLY A 401 -21.12 -28.89 0.29
N THR A 402 -19.79 -29.01 0.22
CA THR A 402 -19.10 -30.27 -0.07
C THR A 402 -18.49 -30.86 1.21
N ALA A 403 -18.38 -32.19 1.25
CA ALA A 403 -17.58 -32.90 2.26
C ALA A 403 -16.08 -32.84 1.95
N ASP A 404 -15.71 -32.49 0.72
CA ASP A 404 -14.31 -32.43 0.30
C ASP A 404 -13.56 -31.40 1.13
N ASN A 405 -12.34 -31.74 1.54
CA ASN A 405 -11.49 -30.83 2.28
C ASN A 405 -11.15 -29.58 1.48
N ASP A 406 -11.05 -29.70 0.16
CA ASP A 406 -10.80 -28.59 -0.76
C ASP A 406 -12.02 -28.36 -1.67
N PRO A 407 -12.75 -27.24 -1.52
CA PRO A 407 -13.87 -26.91 -2.40
C PRO A 407 -13.43 -26.37 -3.77
N GLY A 408 -12.13 -26.17 -4.01
CA GLY A 408 -11.58 -25.52 -5.21
C GLY A 408 -11.83 -24.01 -5.26
N GLU A 409 -11.46 -23.36 -6.36
CA GLU A 409 -11.50 -21.89 -6.49
C GLU A 409 -12.91 -21.28 -6.33
N GLN A 410 -13.96 -22.05 -6.56
CA GLN A 410 -15.35 -21.65 -6.29
C GLN A 410 -15.71 -21.58 -4.78
N GLY A 411 -14.84 -22.08 -3.90
CA GLY A 411 -14.95 -21.98 -2.44
C GLY A 411 -13.77 -21.26 -1.80
N TYR A 412 -12.93 -20.58 -2.59
CA TYR A 412 -11.89 -19.66 -2.10
C TYR A 412 -12.48 -18.26 -2.07
N PHE A 413 -12.99 -17.89 -0.91
CA PHE A 413 -13.77 -16.68 -0.71
C PHE A 413 -12.91 -15.44 -0.56
N ILE A 414 -13.46 -14.34 -1.08
CA ILE A 414 -12.92 -12.99 -0.96
C ILE A 414 -13.90 -12.17 -0.15
N PHE A 415 -13.41 -11.47 0.87
CA PHE A 415 -14.20 -10.56 1.68
C PHE A 415 -13.79 -9.16 1.33
N VAL A 416 -14.65 -8.45 0.59
CA VAL A 416 -14.45 -7.06 0.20
C VAL A 416 -15.03 -6.18 1.32
N PRO A 417 -14.19 -5.54 2.16
CA PRO A 417 -14.66 -4.67 3.22
C PRO A 417 -15.27 -3.39 2.66
N LEU A 418 -16.43 -3.02 3.17
CA LEU A 418 -17.08 -1.75 2.84
C LEU A 418 -16.86 -0.73 3.95
N LYS A 419 -16.85 0.57 3.61
CA LYS A 419 -16.76 1.68 4.58
C LYS A 419 -17.85 1.65 5.67
N SER A 420 -18.94 0.94 5.42
CA SER A 420 -20.04 0.76 6.37
C SER A 420 -19.79 -0.29 7.46
N GLY A 421 -18.64 -0.98 7.45
CA GLY A 421 -18.32 -2.07 8.38
C GLY A 421 -18.93 -3.44 8.01
N TYR A 422 -19.53 -3.54 6.82
CA TYR A 422 -20.05 -4.78 6.23
C TYR A 422 -19.09 -5.28 5.14
N TYR A 423 -19.29 -6.52 4.71
CA TYR A 423 -18.51 -7.16 3.66
C TYR A 423 -19.41 -7.55 2.50
N MET A 424 -18.92 -7.40 1.28
CA MET A 424 -19.42 -8.15 0.14
C MET A 424 -18.53 -9.38 -0.05
N ILE A 425 -19.13 -10.55 -0.19
CA ILE A 425 -18.40 -11.81 -0.25
C ILE A 425 -18.45 -12.31 -1.68
N SER A 426 -17.29 -12.67 -2.25
CA SER A 426 -17.15 -13.21 -3.61
C SER A 426 -16.22 -14.43 -3.59
N THR A 427 -15.84 -14.95 -4.75
CA THR A 427 -14.92 -16.11 -4.88
C THR A 427 -13.81 -15.82 -5.88
N LYS A 428 -12.66 -16.46 -5.70
CA LYS A 428 -11.53 -16.39 -6.64
C LYS A 428 -11.94 -16.72 -8.08
N LYS A 429 -12.76 -17.76 -8.24
CA LYS A 429 -13.20 -18.21 -9.57
C LYS A 429 -14.09 -17.21 -10.31
N TRP A 430 -14.93 -16.48 -9.57
CA TRP A 430 -15.86 -15.51 -10.14
C TRP A 430 -15.92 -14.22 -9.30
N PRO A 431 -14.91 -13.34 -9.43
CA PRO A 431 -14.77 -12.15 -8.58
C PRO A 431 -15.96 -11.17 -8.66
N ASN A 432 -16.71 -11.16 -9.76
CA ASN A 432 -17.90 -10.33 -9.96
C ASN A 432 -19.22 -11.01 -9.55
N TYR A 433 -19.19 -12.18 -8.92
CA TYR A 433 -20.39 -12.84 -8.40
C TYR A 433 -20.41 -12.80 -6.88
N PHE A 434 -21.29 -11.97 -6.32
CA PHE A 434 -21.34 -11.72 -4.89
C PHE A 434 -22.44 -12.52 -4.19
N VAL A 435 -22.09 -13.08 -3.03
CA VAL A 435 -22.97 -13.86 -2.18
C VAL A 435 -24.07 -12.97 -1.61
N TYR A 436 -25.33 -13.38 -1.74
CA TYR A 436 -26.50 -12.71 -1.19
C TYR A 436 -27.52 -13.71 -0.64
N MET A 437 -28.45 -13.22 0.17
CA MET A 437 -29.60 -13.98 0.64
C MET A 437 -30.83 -13.60 -0.19
N GLU A 438 -31.51 -14.57 -0.78
CA GLU A 438 -32.75 -14.30 -1.51
C GLU A 438 -33.90 -13.88 -0.57
N SER A 439 -34.88 -13.14 -1.09
CA SER A 439 -36.06 -12.70 -0.35
C SER A 439 -37.21 -13.72 -0.27
N SER A 440 -36.92 -15.01 -0.45
CA SER A 440 -37.94 -16.06 -0.36
C SER A 440 -38.13 -16.54 1.08
N ALA A 441 -39.22 -17.27 1.35
CA ALA A 441 -39.43 -17.93 2.65
C ALA A 441 -38.31 -18.93 3.01
N SER A 442 -37.56 -19.42 2.01
CA SER A 442 -36.42 -20.32 2.23
C SER A 442 -35.13 -19.57 2.53
N GLY A 443 -34.99 -18.30 2.11
CA GLY A 443 -33.81 -17.48 2.34
C GLY A 443 -32.51 -18.12 1.84
N TYR A 444 -32.53 -18.87 0.74
CA TYR A 444 -31.32 -19.52 0.22
C TYR A 444 -30.16 -18.52 -0.02
N ILE A 445 -28.94 -18.98 0.27
CA ILE A 445 -27.73 -18.23 -0.06
C ILE A 445 -27.39 -18.51 -1.52
N ARG A 446 -27.22 -17.43 -2.27
CA ARG A 446 -27.02 -17.44 -3.72
C ARG A 446 -25.92 -16.50 -4.12
N SER A 447 -25.56 -16.49 -5.39
CA SER A 447 -24.63 -15.50 -5.97
C SER A 447 -25.32 -14.65 -7.03
N TRP A 448 -25.05 -13.35 -7.01
CA TRP A 448 -25.58 -12.37 -7.93
C TRP A 448 -24.45 -11.71 -8.73
N HIS A 449 -24.71 -11.43 -10.01
CA HIS A 449 -23.74 -10.72 -10.85
C HIS A 449 -23.67 -9.23 -10.45
N ASN A 450 -22.47 -8.76 -10.11
CA ASN A 450 -22.18 -7.42 -9.58
C ASN A 450 -22.89 -7.17 -8.23
N ASN A 451 -23.41 -5.98 -7.99
CA ASN A 451 -23.94 -5.59 -6.68
C ASN A 451 -25.39 -6.12 -6.45
N PRO A 452 -25.63 -7.08 -5.53
CA PRO A 452 -26.97 -7.53 -5.12
C PRO A 452 -27.72 -6.54 -4.22
N GLY A 453 -27.14 -5.37 -3.92
CA GLY A 453 -27.65 -4.44 -2.93
C GLY A 453 -27.50 -4.96 -1.50
N LEU A 454 -28.35 -4.46 -0.59
CA LEU A 454 -28.24 -4.75 0.84
C LEU A 454 -28.34 -6.25 1.19
N GLN A 455 -28.95 -7.06 0.32
CA GLN A 455 -29.07 -8.51 0.51
C GLN A 455 -27.72 -9.25 0.42
N GLY A 456 -26.69 -8.65 -0.19
CA GLY A 456 -25.34 -9.22 -0.24
C GLY A 456 -24.32 -8.52 0.65
N HIS A 457 -24.78 -7.71 1.61
CA HIS A 457 -23.93 -7.10 2.61
C HIS A 457 -23.97 -7.94 3.89
N TRP A 458 -22.81 -8.35 4.37
CA TRP A 458 -22.66 -9.28 5.49
C TRP A 458 -21.88 -8.67 6.64
N LYS A 459 -22.31 -8.91 7.87
CA LYS A 459 -21.59 -8.54 9.08
C LYS A 459 -21.02 -9.80 9.72
N LEU A 460 -19.76 -9.74 10.15
CA LEU A 460 -19.11 -10.81 10.90
C LEU A 460 -19.11 -10.43 12.38
N THR A 461 -19.67 -11.31 13.22
CA THR A 461 -19.76 -11.11 14.68
C THR A 461 -19.30 -12.33 15.46
#